data_AF-A0A328AZ31-F1
#
_entry.id   AF-A0A328AZ31-F1
#
_cell.length_a   1.000
_cell.length_b   1.000
_cell.length_c   1.000
_cell.angle_alpha   90.00
_cell.angle_beta   90.00
_cell.angle_gamma   90.00
#
_symmetry.space_group_name_H-M   'P 1'
#
loop_
_entity.id
_entity.type
_entity.pdbx_description
1 polymer ?
#
loop_
_entity_poly.entity_id
_entity_poly.type
_entity_poly.pdbx_seq_one_letter_code
_entity_poly.pdbx_strand_id
1 'polypeptide(L)'
;MAWVAALAALSLTACSGKPGQDAAGAVQGFLAAVHANDRAAFEADIDRAALRRDLRSQIVELGRAAGLEVDGGPSEFTLDRMIGPDNFHLVQAESGAPLAAPPTLEQVRPLLKPVDGSHVCLHGPLPQQPCVLTFERQKAGGKDPAAQARTAGWRLVRMPATDLRIEVGAEPPAKK
;
A
#
# COMPACT_ATOMS: atom_id res chain seq x y z
N MET A 1 -6.48 3.05 -64.38
CA MET A 1 -6.54 4.30 -63.60
C MET A 1 -7.58 4.12 -62.51
N ALA A 2 -7.29 4.62 -61.31
CA ALA A 2 -8.11 4.62 -60.10
C ALA A 2 -8.15 3.31 -59.29
N TRP A 3 -8.10 3.32 -57.95
CA TRP A 3 -7.50 4.26 -56.99
C TRP A 3 -7.61 3.58 -55.61
N VAL A 4 -6.61 3.86 -54.76
CA VAL A 4 -6.62 3.81 -53.29
C VAL A 4 -6.81 2.45 -52.59
N ALA A 5 -5.68 1.87 -52.18
CA ALA A 5 -5.62 0.95 -51.05
C ALA A 5 -5.89 1.73 -49.75
N ALA A 6 -7.00 1.44 -49.08
CA ALA A 6 -7.30 1.93 -47.74
C ALA A 6 -6.51 1.13 -46.70
N LEU A 7 -5.32 1.61 -46.34
CA LEU A 7 -4.60 1.18 -45.14
C LEU A 7 -5.24 1.86 -43.93
N ALA A 8 -6.26 1.20 -43.36
CA ALA A 8 -6.75 1.51 -42.03
C ALA A 8 -5.67 1.11 -41.01
N ALA A 9 -4.80 2.06 -40.69
CA ALA A 9 -3.94 1.99 -39.51
C ALA A 9 -4.84 2.08 -38.27
N LEU A 10 -5.30 0.92 -37.78
CA LEU A 10 -5.84 0.80 -36.44
C LEU A 10 -4.69 1.08 -35.46
N SER A 11 -4.61 2.34 -35.05
CA SER A 11 -3.85 2.78 -33.89
C SER A 11 -4.41 2.07 -32.66
N LEU A 12 -3.73 0.99 -32.24
CA LEU A 12 -3.89 0.48 -30.88
C LEU A 12 -3.46 1.58 -29.93
N THR A 13 -4.41 2.36 -29.44
CA THR A 13 -4.27 3.20 -28.26
C THR A 13 -4.09 2.27 -27.06
N ALA A 14 -2.85 1.84 -26.85
CA ALA A 14 -2.41 1.18 -25.64
C ALA A 14 -2.50 2.20 -24.49
N CYS A 15 -3.67 2.31 -23.88
CA CYS A 15 -3.83 2.96 -22.59
C CYS A 15 -3.20 2.09 -21.49
N SER A 16 -2.43 2.77 -20.64
CA SER A 16 -2.14 2.45 -19.24
C SER A 16 -1.34 1.17 -18.93
N GLY A 17 -0.06 1.16 -19.28
CA GLY A 17 0.95 0.57 -18.40
C GLY A 17 1.61 1.72 -17.63
N LYS A 18 1.28 1.92 -16.34
CA LYS A 18 2.05 2.85 -15.49
C LYS A 18 3.46 2.27 -15.39
N PRO A 19 4.50 2.90 -15.98
CA PRO A 19 5.87 2.50 -15.74
C PRO A 19 6.14 2.73 -14.26
N GLY A 20 6.54 1.67 -13.55
CA GLY A 20 6.94 1.64 -12.13
C GLY A 20 6.50 2.83 -11.30
N GLN A 21 5.29 2.76 -10.74
CA GLN A 21 4.80 3.79 -9.82
C GLN A 21 5.86 4.02 -8.74
N ASP A 22 6.26 5.27 -8.52
CA ASP A 22 7.14 5.62 -7.42
C ASP A 22 6.48 5.20 -6.09
N ALA A 23 7.27 5.06 -5.03
CA ALA A 23 6.77 4.66 -3.72
C ALA A 23 5.55 5.49 -3.29
N ALA A 24 5.60 6.81 -3.52
CA ALA A 24 4.53 7.74 -3.20
C ALA A 24 3.22 7.41 -3.93
N GLY A 25 3.27 7.18 -5.23
CA GLY A 25 2.06 6.86 -6.00
C GLY A 25 1.46 5.50 -5.64
N ALA A 26 2.28 4.51 -5.31
CA ALA A 26 1.79 3.21 -4.86
C ALA A 26 1.14 3.29 -3.47
N VAL A 27 1.78 3.98 -2.52
CA VAL A 27 1.21 4.20 -1.18
C VAL A 27 -0.07 5.04 -1.26
N GLN A 28 -0.11 6.06 -2.12
CA GLN A 28 -1.34 6.84 -2.35
C GLN A 28 -2.47 5.97 -2.93
N GLY A 29 -2.16 5.07 -3.87
CA GLY A 29 -3.12 4.09 -4.39
C GLY A 29 -3.68 3.17 -3.30
N PHE A 30 -2.79 2.64 -2.46
CA PHE A 30 -3.17 1.83 -1.30
C PHE A 30 -4.10 2.58 -0.35
N LEU A 31 -3.77 3.82 0.03
CA LEU A 31 -4.60 4.63 0.92
C LEU A 31 -5.94 5.00 0.29
N ALA A 32 -6.00 5.19 -1.03
CA ALA A 32 -7.26 5.38 -1.74
C ALA A 32 -8.12 4.10 -1.73
N ALA A 33 -7.51 2.92 -1.90
CA ALA A 33 -8.21 1.64 -1.78
C ALA A 33 -8.77 1.41 -0.37
N VAL A 34 -7.99 1.76 0.67
CA VAL A 34 -8.44 1.78 2.06
C VAL A 34 -9.62 2.73 2.25
N HIS A 35 -9.51 3.99 1.79
CA HIS A 35 -10.56 4.99 1.93
C HIS A 35 -11.88 4.55 1.29
N ALA A 36 -11.80 3.99 0.08
CA ALA A 36 -12.95 3.48 -0.67
C ALA A 36 -13.47 2.13 -0.18
N ASN A 37 -12.79 1.50 0.79
CA ASN A 37 -13.00 0.11 1.20
C ASN A 37 -13.00 -0.87 -0.01
N ASP A 38 -12.16 -0.59 -1.02
CA ASP A 38 -12.02 -1.40 -2.23
C ASP A 38 -11.11 -2.59 -1.95
N ARG A 39 -11.73 -3.75 -1.71
CA ARG A 39 -11.01 -4.98 -1.42
C ARG A 39 -10.11 -5.41 -2.56
N ALA A 40 -10.55 -5.30 -3.82
CA ALA A 40 -9.78 -5.80 -4.94
C ALA A 40 -8.51 -4.96 -5.17
N ALA A 41 -8.65 -3.63 -5.11
CA ALA A 41 -7.51 -2.72 -5.19
C ALA A 41 -6.56 -2.89 -3.99
N PHE A 42 -7.10 -3.01 -2.78
CA PHE A 42 -6.30 -3.25 -1.57
C PHE A 42 -5.45 -4.52 -1.69
N GLU A 43 -6.03 -5.64 -2.12
CA GLU A 43 -5.29 -6.90 -2.27
C GLU A 43 -4.19 -6.82 -3.35
N ALA A 44 -4.35 -5.96 -4.34
CA ALA A 44 -3.32 -5.75 -5.37
C ALA A 44 -2.08 -5.03 -4.82
N ASP A 45 -2.28 -4.16 -3.82
CA ASP A 45 -1.25 -3.32 -3.21
C ASP A 45 -0.56 -3.95 -1.99
N ILE A 46 -0.91 -5.18 -1.62
CA ILE A 46 -0.27 -5.91 -0.51
C ILE A 46 0.49 -7.16 -0.96
N ASP A 47 1.47 -7.56 -0.16
CA ASP A 47 1.95 -8.94 -0.11
C ASP A 47 1.32 -9.63 1.10
N ARG A 48 0.21 -10.34 0.84
CA ARG A 48 -0.55 -11.04 1.87
C ARG A 48 0.28 -12.09 2.60
N ALA A 49 1.22 -12.75 1.94
CA ALA A 49 2.05 -13.76 2.58
C ALA A 49 3.07 -13.10 3.53
N ALA A 50 3.66 -11.97 3.14
CA ALA A 50 4.52 -11.19 4.01
C ALA A 50 3.77 -10.67 5.25
N LEU A 51 2.59 -10.08 5.05
CA LEU A 51 1.78 -9.55 6.14
C LEU A 51 1.35 -10.62 7.15
N ARG A 52 0.96 -11.81 6.71
CA ARG A 52 0.63 -12.91 7.64
C ARG A 52 1.82 -13.32 8.50
N ARG A 53 3.02 -13.42 7.90
CA ARG A 53 4.25 -13.77 8.63
C ARG A 53 4.60 -12.69 9.65
N ASP A 54 4.50 -11.42 9.24
CA ASP A 54 4.74 -10.27 10.09
C ASP A 54 3.79 -10.24 11.30
N LEU A 55 2.48 -10.30 11.05
CA LEU A 55 1.47 -10.30 12.12
C LEU A 55 1.62 -11.49 13.07
N ARG A 56 1.91 -12.68 12.54
CA ARG A 56 2.22 -13.85 13.37
C ARG A 56 3.39 -13.58 14.31
N SER A 57 4.49 -13.02 13.78
CA SER A 57 5.65 -12.68 14.59
C SER A 57 5.28 -11.69 15.69
N GLN A 58 4.54 -10.63 15.35
CA GLN A 58 4.14 -9.62 16.32
C GLN A 58 3.27 -10.20 17.44
N ILE A 59 2.29 -11.05 17.11
CA ILE A 59 1.40 -11.68 18.10
C ILE A 59 2.19 -12.61 19.04
N VAL A 60 3.14 -13.39 18.51
CA VAL A 60 4.00 -14.26 19.34
C VAL A 60 4.84 -13.42 20.30
N GLU A 61 5.44 -12.33 19.82
CA GLU A 61 6.24 -11.42 20.66
C GLU A 61 5.37 -10.71 21.71
N LEU A 62 4.15 -10.30 21.36
CA LEU A 62 3.18 -9.76 22.32
C LEU A 62 2.81 -10.79 23.41
N GLY A 63 2.56 -12.04 23.02
CA GLY A 63 2.27 -13.13 23.95
C GLY A 63 3.42 -13.38 24.92
N ARG A 64 4.66 -13.46 24.40
CA ARG A 64 5.87 -13.60 25.21
C ARG A 64 6.05 -12.43 26.18
N ALA A 65 5.87 -11.20 25.71
CA ALA A 65 5.96 -10.01 26.55
C ALA A 65 4.89 -9.99 27.67
N ALA A 66 3.73 -10.61 27.42
CA ALA A 66 2.66 -10.79 28.40
C ALA A 66 2.82 -12.03 29.31
N GLY A 67 3.91 -12.80 29.18
CA GLY A 67 4.13 -14.02 29.95
C GLY A 67 3.24 -15.20 29.54
N LEU A 68 2.69 -15.17 28.33
CA LEU A 68 1.84 -16.22 27.77
C LEU A 68 2.63 -17.03 26.74
N GLU A 69 2.76 -18.34 26.96
CA GLU A 69 3.19 -19.27 25.91
C GLU A 69 1.96 -19.70 25.10
N VAL A 70 1.85 -19.17 23.87
CA VAL A 70 0.75 -19.51 22.97
C VAL A 70 1.15 -20.73 22.16
N ASP A 71 0.78 -21.91 22.64
CA ASP A 71 1.00 -23.16 21.92
C ASP A 71 0.14 -23.18 20.65
N GLY A 72 0.77 -23.26 19.47
CA GLY A 72 0.11 -23.27 18.16
C GLY A 72 -0.12 -21.91 17.47
N GLY A 73 0.11 -20.77 18.15
CA GLY A 73 0.02 -19.42 17.58
C GLY A 73 -1.36 -19.03 17.00
N PRO A 74 -1.49 -17.83 16.39
CA PRO A 74 -2.74 -17.40 15.79
C PRO A 74 -3.07 -18.20 14.53
N SER A 75 -4.34 -18.57 14.39
CA SER A 75 -4.84 -19.27 13.19
C SER A 75 -4.70 -18.39 11.95
N GLU A 76 -4.47 -18.99 10.77
CA GLU A 76 -4.40 -18.26 9.49
C GLU A 76 -5.68 -17.46 9.23
N PHE A 77 -6.83 -17.99 9.61
CA PHE A 77 -8.11 -17.32 9.49
C PHE A 77 -8.20 -16.05 10.35
N THR A 78 -7.65 -16.08 11.56
CA THR A 78 -7.57 -14.91 12.43
C THR A 78 -6.67 -13.84 11.80
N LEU A 79 -5.50 -14.23 11.29
CA LEU A 79 -4.57 -13.31 10.62
C LEU A 79 -5.20 -12.69 9.37
N ASP A 80 -5.92 -13.47 8.58
CA ASP A 80 -6.58 -12.98 7.36
C ASP A 80 -7.67 -11.93 7.66
N ARG A 81 -8.33 -12.02 8.82
CA ARG A 81 -9.29 -11.00 9.26
C ARG A 81 -8.64 -9.70 9.71
N MET A 82 -7.40 -9.75 10.17
CA MET A 82 -6.63 -8.54 10.49
C MET A 82 -6.15 -7.83 9.22
N ILE A 83 -6.06 -8.54 8.09
CA ILE A 83 -5.59 -8.00 6.81
C ILE A 83 -6.80 -7.67 5.92
N GLY A 84 -7.36 -6.48 6.12
CA GLY A 84 -8.48 -5.95 5.35
C GLY A 84 -8.48 -4.41 5.36
N PRO A 85 -9.00 -3.77 4.30
CA PRO A 85 -9.05 -2.30 4.20
C PRO A 85 -9.87 -1.66 5.33
N ASP A 86 -10.90 -2.35 5.81
CA ASP A 86 -11.80 -1.94 6.89
C ASP A 86 -11.12 -1.85 8.26
N ASN A 87 -9.96 -2.47 8.45
CA ASN A 87 -9.20 -2.38 9.70
C ASN A 87 -8.37 -1.10 9.80
N PHE A 88 -8.22 -0.34 8.72
CA PHE A 88 -7.43 0.88 8.69
C PHE A 88 -8.31 2.10 8.96
N HIS A 89 -7.80 3.03 9.75
CA HIS A 89 -8.49 4.27 10.07
C HIS A 89 -7.71 5.46 9.54
N LEU A 90 -8.15 6.00 8.41
CA LEU A 90 -7.57 7.21 7.83
C LEU A 90 -8.20 8.44 8.47
N VAL A 91 -7.37 9.27 9.10
CA VAL A 91 -7.82 10.39 9.92
C VAL A 91 -6.97 11.62 9.71
N GLN A 92 -7.56 12.79 9.98
CA GLN A 92 -6.86 14.06 9.98
C GLN A 92 -5.92 14.14 11.19
N ALA A 93 -4.67 14.53 10.96
CA ALA A 93 -3.64 14.63 11.99
C ALA A 93 -4.03 15.49 13.21
N GLU A 94 -4.74 16.60 12.99
CA GLU A 94 -5.00 17.60 14.03
C GLU A 94 -6.28 17.30 14.83
N SER A 95 -7.34 16.91 14.12
CA SER A 95 -8.67 16.71 14.71
C SER A 95 -8.96 15.26 15.05
N GLY A 96 -8.22 14.33 14.45
CA GLY A 96 -8.49 12.89 14.52
C GLY A 96 -9.79 12.45 13.87
N ALA A 97 -10.50 13.36 13.19
CA ALA A 97 -11.70 13.05 12.45
C ALA A 97 -11.37 12.18 11.21
N PRO A 98 -12.29 11.30 10.78
CA PRO A 98 -12.14 10.56 9.54
C PRO A 98 -11.85 11.48 8.34
N LEU A 99 -11.05 11.00 7.41
CA LEU A 99 -10.82 11.74 6.16
C LEU A 99 -12.07 11.73 5.27
N ALA A 100 -12.47 12.90 4.80
CA ALA A 100 -13.60 13.06 3.88
C ALA A 100 -13.27 12.59 2.45
N ALA A 101 -11.99 12.59 2.08
CA ALA A 101 -11.51 12.23 0.75
C ALA A 101 -10.21 11.41 0.87
N PRO A 102 -9.86 10.59 -0.14
CA PRO A 102 -8.60 9.86 -0.12
C PRO A 102 -7.40 10.82 -0.12
N PRO A 103 -6.29 10.49 0.59
CA PRO A 103 -5.08 11.31 0.58
C PRO A 103 -4.54 11.57 -0.83
N THR A 104 -4.11 12.79 -1.09
CA THR A 104 -3.43 13.16 -2.33
C THR A 104 -1.95 12.83 -2.28
N LEU A 105 -1.31 12.79 -3.45
CA LEU A 105 0.12 12.48 -3.55
C LEU A 105 0.99 13.47 -2.75
N GLU A 106 0.62 14.75 -2.75
CA GLU A 106 1.31 15.81 -2.01
C GLU A 106 1.18 15.65 -0.49
N GLN A 107 0.07 15.08 -0.01
CA GLN A 107 -0.10 14.72 1.40
C GLN A 107 0.69 13.48 1.80
N VAL A 108 0.85 12.51 0.89
CA VAL A 108 1.54 11.23 1.16
C VAL A 108 3.06 11.35 1.09
N ARG A 109 3.61 12.08 0.10
CA ARG A 109 5.06 12.26 -0.07
C ARG A 109 5.83 12.61 1.21
N PRO A 110 5.42 13.60 2.03
CA PRO A 110 6.16 13.97 3.24
C PRO A 110 6.08 12.93 4.36
N LEU A 111 5.17 11.96 4.27
CA LEU A 111 5.02 10.86 5.21
C LEU A 111 5.93 9.67 4.87
N LEU A 112 6.65 9.73 3.76
CA LEU A 112 7.49 8.63 3.29
C LEU A 112 8.96 8.85 3.61
N LYS A 113 9.54 7.83 4.27
CA LYS A 113 10.96 7.76 4.57
C LYS A 113 11.57 6.50 3.96
N PRO A 114 12.61 6.60 3.11
CA PRO A 114 13.37 5.43 2.68
C PRO A 114 13.98 4.73 3.90
N VAL A 115 13.81 3.41 3.98
CA VAL A 115 14.44 2.58 5.02
C VAL A 115 15.75 2.00 4.48
N ASP A 116 15.69 1.46 3.26
CA ASP A 116 16.82 0.92 2.53
C ASP A 116 16.57 1.00 1.00
N GLY A 117 17.40 0.32 0.19
CA GLY A 117 17.30 0.34 -1.28
C GLY A 117 16.07 -0.33 -1.89
N SER A 118 15.25 -1.01 -1.08
CA SER A 118 14.03 -1.73 -1.47
C SER A 118 12.82 -1.44 -0.59
N HIS A 119 12.98 -0.78 0.56
CA HIS A 119 11.88 -0.50 1.49
C HIS A 119 11.62 1.00 1.68
N VAL A 120 10.35 1.34 1.80
CA VAL A 120 9.88 2.66 2.22
C VAL A 120 8.96 2.51 3.43
N CYS A 121 9.11 3.43 4.35
CA CYS A 121 8.34 3.56 5.57
C CYS A 121 7.32 4.69 5.40
N LEU A 122 6.05 4.40 5.68
CA LEU A 122 5.05 5.43 5.92
C LEU A 122 5.01 5.70 7.43
N HIS A 123 5.29 6.93 7.82
CA HIS A 123 5.22 7.39 9.21
C HIS A 123 4.06 8.38 9.39
N GLY A 124 3.66 8.64 10.63
CA GLY A 124 2.72 9.71 10.93
C GLY A 124 3.32 11.11 10.75
N PRO A 125 2.54 12.17 10.93
CA PRO A 125 2.92 13.54 10.61
C PRO A 125 3.99 14.14 11.55
N LEU A 126 4.22 13.54 12.73
CA LEU A 126 5.23 14.07 13.66
C LEU A 126 6.63 13.54 13.34
N PRO A 127 7.68 14.33 13.64
CA PRO A 127 9.07 13.88 13.49
C PRO A 127 9.36 12.65 14.34
N GLN A 128 10.20 11.75 13.83
CA GLN A 128 10.70 10.55 14.54
C GLN A 128 9.64 9.55 15.03
N GLN A 129 8.44 9.57 14.45
CA GLN A 129 7.48 8.50 14.69
C GLN A 129 8.00 7.16 14.15
N PRO A 130 7.65 6.03 14.80
CA PRO A 130 7.91 4.71 14.24
C PRO A 130 7.16 4.53 12.91
N CYS A 131 7.63 3.59 12.10
CA CYS A 131 6.95 3.25 10.86
C CYS A 131 5.57 2.67 11.16
N VAL A 132 4.54 3.32 10.63
CA VAL A 132 3.15 2.83 10.69
C VAL A 132 2.97 1.73 9.66
N LEU A 133 3.52 1.89 8.45
CA LEU A 133 3.50 0.86 7.41
C LEU A 133 4.86 0.74 6.74
N THR A 134 5.20 -0.46 6.26
CA THR A 134 6.39 -0.66 5.41
C THR A 134 6.00 -1.28 4.09
N PHE A 135 6.44 -0.66 3.00
CA PHE A 135 6.27 -1.16 1.65
C PHE A 135 7.61 -1.63 1.09
N GLU A 136 7.60 -2.73 0.35
CA GLU A 136 8.76 -3.29 -0.33
C GLU A 136 8.57 -3.22 -1.85
N ARG A 137 9.64 -2.84 -2.55
CA ARG A 137 9.70 -2.88 -4.00
C ARG A 137 9.80 -4.32 -4.48
N GLN A 138 8.70 -4.82 -5.05
CA GLN A 138 8.64 -6.10 -5.71
C GLN A 138 9.42 -6.08 -7.01
N LYS A 139 10.27 -7.08 -7.18
CA LYS A 139 10.92 -7.33 -8.46
C LYS A 139 9.90 -7.91 -9.43
N ALA A 140 9.99 -7.50 -10.68
CA ALA A 140 9.18 -8.08 -11.74
C ALA A 140 9.41 -9.60 -11.79
N GLY A 141 8.32 -10.38 -11.70
CA GLY A 141 8.36 -11.83 -11.68
C GLY A 141 7.90 -12.44 -13.00
N GLY A 142 8.48 -13.58 -13.37
CA GLY A 142 8.08 -14.37 -14.54
C GLY A 142 8.83 -14.02 -15.82
N LYS A 143 8.71 -14.89 -16.83
CA LYS A 143 9.38 -14.73 -18.12
C LYS A 143 8.62 -13.82 -19.10
N ASP A 144 7.35 -13.57 -18.83
CA ASP A 144 6.47 -12.74 -19.66
C ASP A 144 6.57 -11.26 -19.23
N PRO A 145 6.95 -10.33 -20.12
CA PRO A 145 7.00 -8.90 -19.86
C PRO A 145 5.67 -8.32 -19.35
N ALA A 146 4.54 -8.86 -19.81
CA ALA A 146 3.22 -8.42 -19.36
C ALA A 146 2.89 -8.88 -17.94
N ALA A 147 3.32 -10.09 -17.56
CA ALA A 147 3.20 -10.59 -16.18
C ALA A 147 4.18 -9.88 -15.23
N GLN A 148 5.38 -9.55 -15.73
CA GLN A 148 6.38 -8.77 -15.02
C GLN A 148 5.88 -7.36 -14.69
N ALA A 149 5.30 -6.65 -15.65
CA ALA A 149 4.75 -5.31 -15.43
C ALA A 149 3.59 -5.29 -14.41
N ARG A 150 2.84 -6.38 -14.27
CA ARG A 150 1.75 -6.51 -13.30
C ARG A 150 2.23 -6.86 -11.88
N THR A 151 3.44 -7.41 -11.75
CA THR A 151 3.99 -7.87 -10.46
C THR A 151 5.05 -6.92 -9.91
N ALA A 152 5.69 -6.13 -10.78
CA ALA A 152 6.57 -5.04 -10.39
C ALA A 152 5.77 -3.90 -9.74
N GLY A 153 6.23 -3.43 -8.59
CA GLY A 153 5.58 -2.34 -7.86
C GLY A 153 5.97 -2.32 -6.40
N TRP A 154 5.42 -1.37 -5.64
CA TRP A 154 5.57 -1.36 -4.19
C TRP A 154 4.39 -2.06 -3.57
N ARG A 155 4.64 -2.96 -2.62
CA ARG A 155 3.58 -3.66 -1.89
C ARG A 155 3.76 -3.53 -0.40
N LEU A 156 2.66 -3.42 0.33
CA LEU A 156 2.66 -3.44 1.78
C LEU A 156 3.15 -4.81 2.27
N VAL A 157 4.20 -4.82 3.08
CA VAL A 157 4.82 -6.05 3.63
C VAL A 157 4.84 -6.09 5.16
N ARG A 158 4.66 -4.93 5.82
CA ARG A 158 4.65 -4.82 7.28
C ARG A 158 3.56 -3.86 7.74
N MET A 159 2.81 -4.25 8.76
CA MET A 159 1.79 -3.42 9.42
C MET A 159 1.68 -3.78 10.91
N PRO A 160 1.33 -2.86 11.80
CA PRO A 160 1.16 -3.17 13.21
C PRO A 160 -0.04 -4.10 13.43
N ALA A 161 0.09 -5.03 14.39
CA ALA A 161 -0.99 -5.93 14.79
C ALA A 161 -2.15 -5.22 15.51
N THR A 162 -1.93 -3.99 15.96
CA THR A 162 -2.89 -3.16 16.70
C THR A 162 -2.81 -1.71 16.22
N ASP A 163 -3.93 -0.98 16.32
CA ASP A 163 -3.99 0.46 16.05
C ASP A 163 -3.51 0.88 14.65
N LEU A 164 -4.25 0.43 13.62
CA LEU A 164 -4.01 0.77 12.21
C LEU A 164 -4.54 2.16 11.86
N ARG A 165 -4.27 3.14 12.72
CA ARG A 165 -4.61 4.54 12.51
C ARG A 165 -3.52 5.22 11.69
N ILE A 166 -3.90 5.87 10.60
CA ILE A 166 -2.99 6.60 9.72
C ILE A 166 -3.42 8.06 9.70
N GLU A 167 -2.55 8.88 10.27
CA GLU A 167 -2.75 10.32 10.36
C GLU A 167 -2.20 11.02 9.11
N VAL A 168 -3.06 11.80 8.47
CA VAL A 168 -2.73 12.54 7.25
C VAL A 168 -2.86 14.04 7.55
N GLY A 169 -1.80 14.78 7.21
CA GLY A 169 -1.77 16.23 7.37
C GLY A 169 -2.74 16.95 6.42
N ALA A 170 -3.01 18.22 6.71
CA ALA A 170 -3.79 19.06 5.82
C ALA A 170 -3.19 19.10 4.40
N GLU A 171 -4.05 19.21 3.39
CA GLU A 171 -3.60 19.37 2.01
C GLU A 171 -2.78 20.67 1.88
N PRO A 172 -1.56 20.61 1.31
CA PRO A 172 -0.80 21.83 1.05
C PRO A 172 -1.61 22.78 0.15
N PRO A 173 -1.55 24.10 0.37
CA PRO A 173 -2.24 25.04 -0.50
C PRO A 173 -1.74 24.88 -1.94
N ALA A 174 -2.67 24.81 -2.90
CA ALA A 174 -2.34 24.68 -4.31
C ALA A 174 -1.38 25.81 -4.73
N LYS A 175 -0.20 25.43 -5.24
CA LYS A 175 0.73 26.39 -5.85
C LYS A 175 0.06 26.95 -7.11
N LYS A 176 -0.29 28.24 -7.09
CA LYS A 176 -0.81 28.98 -8.25
C LYS A 176 0.28 29.21 -9.28
#